data_AF-A0A943WS71-F1
#
_entry.id   AF-A0A943WS71-F1
#
_cell.length_a   1.000
_cell.length_b   1.000
_cell.length_c   1.000
_cell.angle_alpha   90.00
_cell.angle_beta   90.00
_cell.angle_gamma   90.00
#
_symmetry.space_group_name_H-M   'P 1'
#
loop_
_entity.id
_entity.type
_entity.pdbx_description
1 polymer ?
#
loop_
_entity_poly.entity_id
_entity_poly.type
_entity_poly.pdbx_seq_one_letter_code
_entity_poly.pdbx_strand_id
1 'polypeptide(L)' 'LSSGSLAAMRHIVYGDPKRLFSFRLDGAGMATLAGIAEAYLHTQLERGFRTLDFYKSLTLTLPDHP' A
#
# COMPACT_ATOMS: atom_id res chain seq x y z
N LEU A 1 9.06 0.52 10.88
CA LEU A 1 7.69 1.04 10.62
C LEU A 1 7.66 2.50 11.08
N SER A 2 7.33 3.46 10.21
CA SER A 2 7.38 4.89 10.58
C SER A 2 6.14 5.30 11.39
N SER A 3 6.25 6.38 12.17
CA SER A 3 5.12 6.93 12.95
C SER A 3 3.94 7.34 12.05
N GLY A 4 4.24 7.92 10.88
CA GLY A 4 3.24 8.32 9.89
C GLY A 4 2.46 7.14 9.31
N SER A 5 3.14 6.04 8.96
CA SER A 5 2.46 4.84 8.43
C SER A 5 1.59 4.17 9.50
N LEU A 6 2.01 4.19 10.77
CA LEU A 6 1.18 3.67 11.88
C LEU A 6 -0.07 4.51 12.12
N ALA A 7 0.05 5.84 12.08
CA ALA A 7 -1.09 6.74 12.19
C ALA A 7 -2.08 6.54 11.03
N ALA A 8 -1.57 6.38 9.80
CA ALA A 8 -2.39 6.09 8.62
C ALA A 8 -3.14 4.76 8.75
N MET A 9 -2.47 3.68 9.20
CA MET A 9 -3.13 2.39 9.43
C MET A 9 -4.26 2.49 10.47
N ARG A 10 -4.02 3.19 11.59
CA ARG A 10 -5.06 3.43 12.59
C ARG A 10 -6.24 4.22 12.02
N HIS A 11 -5.96 5.22 11.20
CA HIS A 11 -6.98 6.02 10.53
C HIS A 11 -7.83 5.18 9.56
N ILE A 12 -7.21 4.26 8.83
CA ILE A 12 -7.92 3.33 7.93
C ILE A 12 -8.79 2.34 8.70
N VAL A 13 -8.29 1.79 9.82
CA VAL A 13 -9.01 0.74 10.57
C VAL A 13 -10.12 1.31 11.46
N TYR A 14 -9.88 2.45 12.10
CA TYR A 14 -10.79 3.02 13.12
C TYR A 14 -11.50 4.31 12.69
N GLY A 15 -11.16 4.87 11.52
CA GLY A 15 -11.74 6.12 11.03
C GLY A 15 -13.12 5.94 10.39
N ASP A 16 -13.72 7.08 10.02
CA ASP A 16 -14.96 7.09 9.23
C ASP A 16 -14.69 6.46 7.84
N PRO A 17 -15.46 5.44 7.41
CA PRO A 17 -15.36 4.86 6.08
C PRO A 17 -15.37 5.88 4.93
N LYS A 18 -16.06 7.02 5.11
CA LYS A 18 -16.09 8.11 4.12
C LYS A 18 -14.78 8.89 4.03
N ARG A 19 -13.88 8.72 5.01
CA ARG A 19 -12.62 9.47 5.18
C ARG A 19 -11.38 8.56 5.21
N LEU A 20 -11.49 7.30 4.77
CA LEU A 20 -10.40 6.33 4.80
C LEU A 20 -9.11 6.84 4.15
N PHE A 21 -9.24 7.59 3.04
CA PHE A 21 -8.12 8.17 2.30
C PHE A 21 -7.81 9.62 2.69
N SER A 22 -8.50 10.17 3.70
CA SER A 22 -8.35 11.55 4.15
C SER A 22 -7.17 11.71 5.13
N PHE A 23 -5.98 11.28 4.72
CA PHE A 23 -4.73 11.51 5.47
C PHE A 23 -3.61 11.94 4.52
N ARG A 24 -2.56 12.55 5.08
CA ARG A 24 -1.35 12.93 4.33
C ARG A 24 -0.17 12.12 4.83
N LEU A 25 0.61 11.58 3.90
CA LEU A 25 1.81 10.81 4.18
C LEU A 25 2.85 11.15 3.10
N ASP A 26 4.12 11.19 3.49
CA ASP A 26 5.23 11.39 2.57
C ASP A 26 5.43 10.16 1.66
N GLY A 27 6.19 10.32 0.57
CA GLY A 27 6.37 9.24 -0.41
C GLY A 27 6.92 7.95 0.19
N ALA A 28 7.90 8.06 1.10
CA ALA A 28 8.48 6.91 1.80
C ALA A 28 7.48 6.24 2.75
N GLY A 29 6.69 7.04 3.50
CA GLY A 29 5.62 6.52 4.34
C GLY A 29 4.51 5.84 3.53
N MET A 30 4.17 6.39 2.35
CA MET A 30 3.17 5.82 1.46
C MET A 30 3.62 4.48 0.87
N ALA A 31 4.88 4.38 0.43
CA ALA A 31 5.46 3.12 -0.04
C ALA A 31 5.46 2.05 1.08
N THR A 32 5.80 2.47 2.31
CA THR A 32 5.75 1.59 3.49
C THR A 32 4.32 1.10 3.76
N LEU A 33 3.33 2.00 3.71
CA LEU A 33 1.92 1.66 3.93
C LEU A 33 1.40 0.70 2.86
N ALA A 34 1.73 0.93 1.58
CA ALA A 34 1.36 0.06 0.47
C ALA A 34 1.92 -1.37 0.66
N GLY A 35 3.20 -1.49 1.02
CA GLY A 35 3.82 -2.79 1.29
C GLY A 35 3.18 -3.52 2.48
N ILE A 36 2.83 -2.80 3.55
CA ILE A 36 2.14 -3.41 4.70
C ILE A 36 0.74 -3.88 4.33
N ALA A 37 -0.02 -3.08 3.59
CA ALA A 37 -1.37 -3.43 3.16
C ALA A 37 -1.36 -4.69 2.27
N GLU A 38 -0.39 -4.79 1.38
CA GLU A 38 -0.21 -5.97 0.53
C GLU A 38 0.23 -7.20 1.33
N ALA A 39 1.22 -7.07 2.21
CA ALA A 39 1.66 -8.16 3.08
C ALA A 39 0.50 -8.67 3.96
N TYR A 40 -0.29 -7.75 4.53
CA TYR A 40 -1.48 -8.10 5.29
C TYR A 40 -2.48 -8.89 4.44
N LEU A 41 -2.76 -8.46 3.21
CA LEU A 41 -3.68 -9.14 2.31
C LEU A 41 -3.20 -10.56 1.94
N HIS A 42 -1.91 -10.72 1.68
CA HIS A 42 -1.32 -12.04 1.44
C HIS A 42 -1.39 -12.94 2.67
N THR A 43 -1.13 -12.42 3.87
CA THR A 43 -1.23 -13.19 5.12
C THR A 43 -2.68 -13.59 5.42
N GLN A 44 -3.64 -12.68 5.24
CA GLN A 44 -5.05 -12.96 5.56
C GLN A 44 -5.71 -13.94 4.59
N LEU A 45 -5.32 -13.91 3.32
CA LEU A 45 -5.96 -14.71 2.28
C LEU A 45 -5.12 -15.91 1.85
N GLU A 46 -3.90 -16.04 2.39
CA GLU A 46 -2.94 -17.13 2.16
C GLU A 46 -2.72 -17.44 0.68
N ARG A 47 -2.89 -16.42 -0.19
CA ARG A 47 -2.79 -16.56 -1.64
C ARG A 47 -2.13 -15.36 -2.30
N GLY A 48 -1.48 -15.64 -3.43
CA GLY A 48 -0.98 -14.63 -4.36
C GLY A 48 -2.09 -14.03 -5.23
N PHE A 49 -1.83 -12.83 -5.79
CA PHE A 49 -2.74 -12.16 -6.72
C PHE A 49 -2.05 -12.00 -8.08
N ARG A 50 -2.32 -12.90 -9.03
CA ARG A 50 -1.69 -12.87 -10.36
C ARG A 50 -1.87 -11.53 -11.08
N THR A 51 -3.01 -10.87 -10.90
CA THR A 51 -3.28 -9.53 -11.44
C THR A 51 -2.43 -8.44 -10.80
N LEU A 52 -2.13 -8.55 -9.51
CA LEU A 52 -1.22 -7.64 -8.82
C LEU A 52 0.23 -7.85 -9.30
N ASP A 53 0.65 -9.11 -9.43
CA ASP A 53 1.97 -9.46 -9.97
C ASP A 53 2.14 -8.93 -11.40
N PHE A 54 1.10 -9.07 -12.23
CA PHE A 54 1.06 -8.49 -13.57
C PHE A 54 1.19 -6.96 -13.53
N TYR A 55 0.42 -6.27 -12.68
CA TYR A 55 0.51 -4.81 -12.56
C TYR A 55 1.90 -4.32 -12.15
N LYS A 56 2.55 -5.03 -11.22
CA LYS A 56 3.93 -4.75 -10.81
C LYS A 56 4.93 -5.01 -11.92
N SER A 57 4.73 -6.07 -12.72
CA SER A 57 5.59 -6.35 -13.87
C SER A 57 5.58 -5.20 -14.88
N LEU A 58 4.43 -4.57 -15.14
CA LEU A 58 4.29 -3.41 -16.03
C LEU A 58 5.03 -2.17 -15.51
N THR A 59 5.02 -1.94 -14.20
CA THR A 59 5.72 -0.78 -13.58
C THR A 59 7.23 -0.99 -13.51
N LEU A 60 7.69 -2.25 -13.41
CA LEU A 60 9.11 -2.61 -13.50
C LEU A 60 9.64 -2.65 -14.94
N THR A 61 8.75 -2.70 -15.94
CA THR A 61 9.11 -2.69 -17.38
C THR A 61 8.98 -1.32 -18.05
N LEU A 62 8.87 -0.23 -17.30
CA LEU A 62 9.14 1.08 -17.90
C LEU A 62 10.66 1.29 -17.89
N PRO A 63 11.40 1.03 -18.98
CA PRO A 63 12.74 1.56 -19.10
C PRO A 63 12.62 3.08 -19.03
N ASP A 64 13.50 3.73 -18.27
CA ASP A 64 13.79 5.14 -18.45
C ASP A 64 14.14 5.33 -19.94
N HIS A 65 13.15 5.71 -20.75
CA HIS A 65 13.40 6.14 -22.11
C HIS A 65 13.97 7.57 -21.99
N PRO A 66 15.12 7.86 -22.64
CA PRO A 66 15.80 9.16 -22.55
C PRO A 66 14.91 10.34 -22.93
#